data_AF-A0A536JDU3-F1
#
_entry.id   AF-A0A536JDU3-F1
#
_cell.length_a   1.000
_cell.length_b   1.000
_cell.length_c   1.000
_cell.angle_alpha   90.00
_cell.angle_beta   90.00
_cell.angle_gamma   90.00
#
_symmetry.space_group_name_H-M   'P 1'
#
loop_
_entity.id
_entity.type
_entity.pdbx_description
1 polymer ?
#
loop_
_entity_poly.entity_id
_entity_poly.type
_entity_poly.pdbx_seq_one_letter_code
_entity_poly.pdbx_strand_id
1 'polypeptide(L)'
;DRKNILGPERAREGDALIGIPSTGLHTNGYSLAREICARRAMHERSASLLDVLLAPREELGGATLGVSLLAIHRPYLEEFRALREVAEIHAIAHITGGGWEGNLPRALPPGTGAWIDRSSWGLPAIFSLLARLGDLDEIEQFDTWNMGIGLVVAVAADSCDAAIRAVPGSVALGTVVPHSSGRRVIFG
;
A
#
# COMPACT_ATOMS: atom_id res chain seq x y z
N ASP A 1 7.05 -29.04 1.20
CA ASP A 1 7.06 -29.15 -0.28
C ASP A 1 7.74 -27.93 -0.90
N ARG A 2 8.95 -28.06 -1.43
CA ARG A 2 9.75 -26.90 -1.94
C ARG A 2 9.13 -26.22 -3.16
N LYS A 3 8.27 -26.93 -3.90
CA LYS A 3 7.60 -26.45 -5.13
C LYS A 3 6.56 -25.34 -4.89
N ASN A 4 6.06 -25.24 -3.66
CA ASN A 4 5.03 -24.26 -3.27
C ASN A 4 5.62 -23.02 -2.58
N ILE A 5 6.96 -22.91 -2.54
CA ILE A 5 7.63 -21.70 -2.06
C ILE A 5 7.44 -20.62 -3.13
N LEU A 6 7.04 -19.43 -2.69
CA LEU A 6 6.98 -18.24 -3.52
C LEU A 6 8.35 -17.55 -3.52
N GLY A 7 8.75 -17.05 -4.68
CA GLY A 7 10.02 -16.37 -4.87
C GLY A 7 9.95 -15.45 -6.09
N PRO A 8 10.83 -14.43 -6.18
CA PRO A 8 10.78 -13.45 -7.27
C PRO A 8 10.89 -14.09 -8.67
N GLU A 9 11.59 -15.21 -8.79
CA GLU A 9 11.79 -15.95 -10.04
C GLU A 9 10.51 -16.50 -10.67
N ARG A 10 9.40 -16.55 -9.92
CA ARG A 10 8.11 -17.02 -10.43
C ARG A 10 7.33 -15.92 -11.14
N ALA A 11 7.58 -14.66 -10.82
CA ALA A 11 6.87 -13.54 -11.42
C ALA A 11 7.31 -13.28 -12.87
N ARG A 12 6.29 -12.99 -13.67
CA ARG A 12 6.18 -12.73 -15.10
C ARG A 12 6.31 -11.32 -15.59
N GLU A 13 6.90 -11.03 -16.73
CA GLU A 13 6.32 -9.93 -17.53
C GLU A 13 4.86 -10.28 -17.88
N GLY A 14 3.95 -9.31 -17.75
CA GLY A 14 2.54 -9.46 -18.08
C GLY A 14 1.67 -10.04 -16.95
N ASP A 15 2.25 -10.44 -15.82
CA ASP A 15 1.46 -10.83 -14.65
C ASP A 15 0.56 -9.69 -14.20
N ALA A 16 -0.67 -10.03 -13.84
CA ALA A 16 -1.61 -9.08 -13.25
C ALA A 16 -1.25 -8.86 -11.77
N LEU A 17 -1.33 -7.61 -11.33
CA LEU A 17 -1.11 -7.21 -9.94
C LEU A 17 -2.46 -6.95 -9.27
N ILE A 18 -2.73 -7.72 -8.22
CA ILE A 18 -3.94 -7.59 -7.40
C ILE A 18 -3.58 -6.83 -6.12
N GLY A 19 -4.30 -5.74 -5.84
CA GLY A 19 -4.15 -4.95 -4.63
C GLY A 19 -5.17 -5.30 -3.58
N ILE A 20 -4.72 -5.57 -2.36
CA ILE A 20 -5.59 -5.80 -1.21
C ILE A 20 -5.55 -4.57 -0.29
N PRO A 21 -6.70 -3.95 0.01
CA PRO A 21 -6.74 -2.72 0.80
C PRO A 21 -6.17 -2.88 2.21
N SER A 22 -5.36 -1.89 2.60
CA SER A 22 -4.94 -1.68 3.97
C SER A 22 -6.04 -1.03 4.82
N THR A 23 -5.84 -1.04 6.14
CA THR A 23 -6.73 -0.40 7.12
C THR A 23 -6.25 1.00 7.52
N GLY A 24 -5.17 1.49 6.91
CA GLY A 24 -4.48 2.73 7.28
C GLY A 24 -2.97 2.58 7.13
N LEU A 25 -2.20 3.27 7.97
CA LEU A 25 -0.72 3.25 7.93
C LEU A 25 -0.12 1.88 8.28
N HIS A 26 -0.94 0.97 8.81
CA HIS A 26 -0.47 -0.31 9.32
C HIS A 26 0.50 -0.07 10.49
N THR A 27 1.73 -0.57 10.41
CA THR A 27 2.75 -0.45 11.46
C THR A 27 3.99 0.31 10.99
N ASN A 28 3.92 1.01 9.85
CA ASN A 28 5.07 1.69 9.22
C ASN A 28 4.79 3.17 8.97
N GLY A 29 5.86 3.98 8.85
CA GLY A 29 5.74 5.43 8.59
C GLY A 29 5.31 6.27 9.80
N TYR A 30 5.29 5.70 11.01
CA TYR A 30 4.89 6.43 12.25
C TYR A 30 5.92 7.44 12.71
N SER A 31 7.20 7.29 12.37
CA SER A 31 8.21 8.32 12.67
C SER A 31 7.86 9.63 11.96
N LEU A 32 7.55 9.56 10.65
CA LEU A 32 7.10 10.72 9.88
C LEU A 32 5.76 11.25 10.38
N ALA A 33 4.78 10.37 10.63
CA ALA A 33 3.48 10.79 11.15
C ALA A 33 3.60 11.53 12.50
N ARG A 34 4.45 11.04 13.41
CA ARG A 34 4.74 11.70 14.70
C ARG A 34 5.40 13.06 14.51
N GLU A 35 6.37 13.15 13.61
CA GLU A 35 7.06 14.40 13.31
C GLU A 35 6.09 15.45 12.77
N ILE A 36 5.23 15.07 11.81
CA ILE A 36 4.18 15.93 11.25
C ILE A 36 3.27 16.47 12.36
N CYS A 37 2.77 15.58 13.24
CA CYS A 37 1.89 15.99 14.33
C CYS A 37 2.59 16.93 15.32
N ALA A 38 3.85 16.63 15.68
CA ALA A 38 4.63 17.45 16.59
C ALA A 38 4.91 18.84 16.00
N ARG A 39 5.31 18.91 14.73
CA ARG A 39 5.53 20.17 14.02
C ARG A 39 4.24 20.99 13.97
N ARG A 40 3.10 20.35 13.69
CA ARG A 40 1.80 21.05 13.68
C ARG A 40 1.47 21.68 15.04
N ALA A 41 1.66 20.94 16.12
CA ALA A 41 1.45 21.44 17.49
C ALA A 41 2.38 22.62 17.83
N MET A 42 3.62 22.62 17.33
CA MET A 42 4.54 23.75 17.54
C MET A 42 4.14 25.02 16.77
N HIS A 43 3.58 24.86 15.57
CA HIS A 43 3.13 26.00 14.75
C HIS A 43 1.82 26.61 15.22
N GLU A 44 0.88 25.78 15.70
CA GLU A 44 -0.35 26.24 16.33
C GLU A 44 -0.03 26.65 17.77
N ARG A 45 0.33 27.93 18.00
CA ARG A 45 0.72 28.52 19.30
C ARG A 45 -0.19 28.22 20.52
N SER A 46 -1.35 27.61 20.31
CA SER A 46 -2.35 27.29 21.33
C SER A 46 -2.80 25.81 21.32
N ALA A 47 -2.20 24.94 20.50
CA ALA A 47 -2.57 23.53 20.42
C ALA A 47 -1.44 22.64 20.95
N SER A 48 -1.77 21.75 21.87
CA SER A 48 -0.89 20.65 22.27
C SER A 48 -0.87 19.57 21.19
N LEU A 49 0.09 18.64 21.28
CA LEU A 49 0.09 17.43 20.44
C LEU A 49 -1.23 16.65 20.59
N LEU A 50 -1.79 16.62 21.80
CA LEU A 50 -3.04 15.93 22.06
C LEU A 50 -4.22 16.61 21.35
N ASP A 51 -4.23 17.95 21.28
CA ASP A 51 -5.26 18.69 20.54
C ASP A 51 -5.19 18.38 19.04
N VAL A 52 -3.99 18.29 18.46
CA VAL A 52 -3.79 17.90 17.05
C VAL A 52 -4.33 16.49 16.79
N LEU A 53 -4.07 15.55 17.69
CA LEU A 53 -4.45 14.14 17.56
C LEU A 53 -5.93 13.88 17.85
N LEU A 54 -6.54 14.58 18.81
CA LEU A 54 -7.91 14.33 19.27
C LEU A 54 -8.96 15.25 18.64
N ALA A 55 -8.55 16.31 17.92
CA ALA A 55 -9.50 17.13 17.18
C ALA A 55 -10.22 16.28 16.11
N PRO A 56 -11.57 16.27 16.08
CA PRO A 56 -12.34 15.66 15.01
C PRO A 56 -11.96 16.24 13.65
N ARG A 57 -11.93 15.40 12.62
CA ARG A 57 -11.62 15.80 11.24
C ARG A 57 -12.77 15.39 10.33
N GLU A 58 -13.34 16.35 9.62
CA GLU A 58 -14.43 16.10 8.66
C GLU A 58 -13.96 15.17 7.54
N GLU A 59 -12.73 15.32 7.07
CA GLU A 59 -12.15 14.47 6.02
C GLU A 59 -11.99 13.00 6.46
N LEU A 60 -12.00 12.73 7.77
CA LEU A 60 -11.98 11.38 8.36
C LEU A 60 -13.37 10.92 8.80
N GLY A 61 -14.44 11.55 8.30
CA GLY A 61 -15.81 11.23 8.68
C GLY A 61 -16.12 11.55 10.15
N GLY A 62 -15.46 12.55 10.73
CA GLY A 62 -15.59 12.93 12.14
C GLY A 62 -14.68 12.16 13.09
N ALA A 63 -13.92 11.16 12.61
CA ALA A 63 -12.87 10.52 13.40
C ALA A 63 -11.70 11.48 13.68
N THR A 64 -10.89 11.14 14.67
CA THR A 64 -9.70 11.90 15.03
C THR A 64 -8.46 11.31 14.36
N LEU A 65 -7.41 12.13 14.19
CA LEU A 65 -6.15 11.66 13.64
C LEU A 65 -5.55 10.52 14.50
N GLY A 66 -5.64 10.64 15.83
CA GLY A 66 -5.17 9.63 16.77
C GLY A 66 -5.87 8.28 16.60
N VAL A 67 -7.20 8.26 16.41
CA VAL A 67 -7.95 7.02 16.16
C VAL A 67 -7.55 6.39 14.83
N SER A 68 -7.47 7.18 13.76
CA SER A 68 -7.07 6.67 12.44
C SER A 68 -5.63 6.15 12.40
N LEU A 69 -4.73 6.78 13.15
CA LEU A 69 -3.35 6.29 13.32
C LEU A 69 -3.28 5.02 14.17
N LEU A 70 -4.28 4.69 14.99
CA LEU A 70 -4.27 3.46 15.79
C LEU A 70 -5.08 2.33 15.13
N ALA A 71 -5.48 2.49 13.86
CA ALA A 71 -6.15 1.45 13.11
C ALA A 71 -5.32 0.15 13.09
N ILE A 72 -5.95 -0.96 13.48
CA ILE A 72 -5.29 -2.25 13.62
C ILE A 72 -4.79 -2.74 12.25
N HIS A 73 -3.55 -3.26 12.21
CA HIS A 73 -3.00 -3.91 11.03
C HIS A 73 -3.88 -5.10 10.60
N ARG A 74 -4.22 -5.14 9.31
CA ARG A 74 -5.02 -6.22 8.73
C ARG A 74 -4.13 -7.44 8.43
N PRO A 75 -4.40 -8.62 9.00
CA PRO A 75 -3.82 -9.86 8.51
C PRO A 75 -4.47 -10.24 7.16
N TYR A 76 -3.67 -10.77 6.23
CA TYR A 76 -4.11 -11.11 4.86
C TYR A 76 -4.18 -12.62 4.58
N LEU A 77 -4.26 -13.44 5.63
CA LEU A 77 -4.17 -14.90 5.50
C LEU A 77 -5.36 -15.49 4.75
N GLU A 78 -6.57 -14.98 4.99
CA GLU A 78 -7.78 -15.51 4.36
C GLU A 78 -7.86 -15.15 2.89
N GLU A 79 -7.46 -13.93 2.53
CA GLU A 79 -7.37 -13.48 1.15
C GLU A 79 -6.31 -14.27 0.38
N PHE A 80 -5.15 -14.52 1.00
CA PHE A 80 -4.14 -15.39 0.42
C PHE A 80 -4.66 -16.82 0.18
N ARG A 81 -5.40 -17.39 1.14
CA ARG A 81 -6.03 -18.71 0.98
C ARG A 81 -7.03 -18.71 -0.17
N ALA A 82 -7.91 -17.72 -0.23
CA ALA A 82 -8.90 -17.59 -1.30
C ALA A 82 -8.26 -17.48 -2.68
N LEU A 83 -7.19 -16.67 -2.82
CA LEU A 83 -6.46 -16.53 -4.08
C LEU A 83 -5.81 -17.83 -4.54
N ARG A 84 -5.26 -18.63 -3.62
CA ARG A 84 -4.63 -19.90 -3.95
C ARG A 84 -5.58 -20.95 -4.53
N GLU A 85 -6.87 -20.85 -4.25
CA GLU A 85 -7.86 -21.77 -4.78
C GLU A 85 -8.25 -21.44 -6.23
N VAL A 86 -8.03 -20.19 -6.67
CA VAL A 86 -8.54 -19.71 -7.97
C VAL A 86 -7.46 -19.23 -8.94
N ALA A 87 -6.23 -19.00 -8.47
CA ALA A 87 -5.15 -18.44 -9.26
C ALA A 87 -3.80 -19.06 -8.90
N GLU A 88 -2.92 -19.20 -9.89
CA GLU A 88 -1.51 -19.42 -9.62
C GLU A 88 -0.89 -18.12 -9.12
N ILE A 89 -0.53 -18.10 -7.83
CA ILE A 89 0.22 -16.99 -7.25
C ILE A 89 1.68 -17.13 -7.63
N HIS A 90 2.20 -16.14 -8.34
CA HIS A 90 3.61 -16.09 -8.70
C HIS A 90 4.43 -15.38 -7.62
N ALA A 91 3.96 -14.22 -7.13
CA ALA A 91 4.67 -13.47 -6.11
C ALA A 91 3.73 -12.67 -5.20
N ILE A 92 4.23 -12.29 -4.02
CA ILE A 92 3.52 -11.46 -3.05
C ILE A 92 4.47 -10.41 -2.50
N ALA A 93 4.02 -9.15 -2.46
CA ALA A 93 4.70 -8.07 -1.78
C ALA A 93 3.79 -7.48 -0.69
N HIS A 94 4.25 -7.54 0.56
CA HIS A 94 3.61 -6.81 1.66
C HIS A 94 4.19 -5.40 1.69
N ILE A 95 3.35 -4.39 1.49
CA ILE A 95 3.78 -2.99 1.47
C ILE A 95 3.95 -2.51 2.91
N THR A 96 5.21 -2.38 3.34
CA THR A 96 5.60 -2.07 4.73
C THR A 96 6.54 -0.86 4.76
N GLY A 97 7.58 -0.86 5.61
CA GLY A 97 8.58 0.19 5.66
C GLY A 97 9.35 0.31 4.35
N GLY A 98 9.63 1.55 3.92
CA GLY A 98 10.21 1.84 2.61
C GLY A 98 9.19 1.90 1.45
N GLY A 99 7.89 1.88 1.77
CA GLY A 99 6.84 2.17 0.80
C GLY A 99 6.81 1.19 -0.38
N TRP A 100 6.39 1.66 -1.54
CA TRP A 100 6.16 0.81 -2.70
C TRP A 100 7.47 0.38 -3.36
N GLU A 101 8.37 1.32 -3.63
CA GLU A 101 9.67 1.06 -4.24
C GLU A 101 10.56 0.17 -3.36
N GLY A 102 10.45 0.31 -2.04
CA GLY A 102 11.18 -0.55 -1.10
C GLY A 102 10.64 -1.97 -1.00
N ASN A 103 9.38 -2.25 -1.37
CA ASN A 103 8.75 -3.54 -1.13
C ASN A 103 8.42 -4.32 -2.42
N LEU A 104 7.67 -3.73 -3.35
CA LEU A 104 7.19 -4.46 -4.53
C LEU A 104 8.31 -5.01 -5.43
N PRO A 105 9.39 -4.26 -5.73
CA PRO A 105 10.50 -4.76 -6.53
C PRO A 105 11.24 -5.97 -5.93
N ARG A 106 11.16 -6.19 -4.60
CA ARG A 106 11.78 -7.36 -3.94
C ARG A 106 11.06 -8.66 -4.28
N ALA A 107 9.80 -8.58 -4.73
CA ALA A 107 8.99 -9.72 -5.14
C ALA A 107 9.06 -9.99 -6.64
N LEU A 108 9.81 -9.20 -7.42
CA LEU A 108 9.87 -9.27 -8.88
C LEU A 108 11.29 -9.59 -9.36
N PRO A 109 11.45 -10.38 -10.43
CA PRO A 109 12.77 -10.80 -10.91
C PRO A 109 13.57 -9.61 -11.46
N PRO A 110 14.91 -9.72 -11.54
CA PRO A 110 15.72 -8.71 -12.21
C PRO A 110 15.23 -8.42 -13.64
N GLY A 111 15.33 -7.17 -14.08
CA GLY A 111 14.88 -6.74 -15.41
C GLY A 111 13.37 -6.49 -15.54
N THR A 112 12.61 -6.63 -14.45
CA THR A 112 11.17 -6.31 -14.41
C THR A 112 10.86 -5.23 -13.38
N GLY A 113 9.72 -4.55 -13.56
CA GLY A 113 9.14 -3.59 -12.64
C GLY A 113 7.61 -3.76 -12.60
N ALA A 114 6.92 -2.82 -11.99
CA ALA A 114 5.47 -2.78 -11.89
C ALA A 114 4.96 -1.45 -12.46
N TRP A 115 4.00 -1.53 -13.36
CA TRP A 115 3.15 -0.40 -13.71
C TRP A 115 1.85 -0.50 -12.90
N ILE A 116 1.53 0.57 -12.18
CA ILE A 116 0.39 0.66 -11.27
C ILE A 116 -0.54 1.76 -11.78
N ASP A 117 -1.78 1.40 -12.09
CA ASP A 117 -2.85 2.35 -12.39
C ASP A 117 -3.26 3.05 -11.08
N ARG A 118 -2.87 4.31 -10.91
CA ARG A 118 -3.21 5.07 -9.70
C ARG A 118 -4.71 5.28 -9.55
N SER A 119 -5.47 5.28 -10.65
CA SER A 119 -6.92 5.47 -10.63
C SER A 119 -7.70 4.24 -10.15
N SER A 120 -7.03 3.09 -10.05
CA SER A 120 -7.67 1.81 -9.70
C SER A 120 -8.15 1.69 -8.25
N TRP A 121 -7.76 2.59 -7.34
CA TRP A 121 -8.27 2.63 -5.96
C TRP A 121 -8.38 4.04 -5.39
N GLY A 122 -9.36 4.21 -4.49
CA GLY A 122 -9.51 5.42 -3.69
C GLY A 122 -8.46 5.50 -2.58
N LEU A 123 -7.81 6.66 -2.44
CA LEU A 123 -6.86 6.90 -1.35
C LEU A 123 -7.61 7.04 -0.02
N PRO A 124 -7.26 6.27 1.03
CA PRO A 124 -7.79 6.55 2.36
C PRO A 124 -7.41 7.95 2.82
N ALA A 125 -8.40 8.71 3.31
CA ALA A 125 -8.27 10.14 3.61
C ALA A 125 -7.15 10.49 4.61
N ILE A 126 -6.75 9.53 5.46
CA ILE A 126 -5.63 9.68 6.38
C ILE A 126 -4.32 10.03 5.68
N PHE A 127 -4.06 9.47 4.49
CA PHE A 127 -2.82 9.76 3.75
C PHE A 127 -2.83 11.18 3.20
N SER A 128 -3.93 11.61 2.58
CA SER A 128 -4.10 12.99 2.11
C SER A 128 -4.02 14.00 3.25
N LEU A 129 -4.61 13.68 4.41
CA LEU A 129 -4.53 14.53 5.59
C LEU A 129 -3.08 14.68 6.08
N LEU A 130 -2.37 13.56 6.25
CA LEU A 130 -0.98 13.59 6.70
C LEU A 130 -0.07 14.29 5.70
N ALA A 131 -0.26 14.06 4.40
CA ALA A 131 0.50 14.74 3.35
C ALA A 131 0.30 16.26 3.40
N ARG A 132 -0.96 16.71 3.54
CA ARG A 132 -1.28 18.14 3.66
C ARG A 132 -0.69 18.77 4.92
N LEU A 133 -0.75 18.07 6.05
CA LEU A 133 -0.14 18.56 7.31
C LEU A 133 1.39 18.52 7.23
N GLY A 134 1.93 17.56 6.49
CA GLY A 134 3.35 17.29 6.33
C GLY A 134 4.02 18.12 5.23
N ASP A 135 3.25 18.74 4.34
CA ASP A 135 3.73 19.35 3.10
C ASP A 135 4.56 18.36 2.25
N LEU A 136 4.00 17.15 2.07
CA LEU A 136 4.66 16.06 1.35
C LEU A 136 4.19 16.00 -0.11
N ASP A 137 5.12 15.75 -1.01
CA ASP A 137 4.77 15.38 -2.38
C ASP A 137 4.23 13.94 -2.47
N GLU A 138 3.70 13.55 -3.64
CA GLU A 138 3.11 12.22 -3.80
C GLU A 138 4.17 11.11 -3.75
N ILE A 139 5.36 11.34 -4.28
CA ILE A 139 6.43 10.34 -4.33
C ILE A 139 6.93 10.04 -2.91
N GLU A 140 7.15 11.06 -2.08
CA GLU A 140 7.53 10.93 -0.67
C GLU A 140 6.51 10.11 0.11
N GLN A 141 5.21 10.29 -0.19
CA GLN A 141 4.15 9.49 0.41
C GLN A 141 4.26 8.01 -0.02
N PHE A 142 4.46 7.74 -1.31
CA PHE A 142 4.63 6.36 -1.82
C PHE A 142 5.93 5.69 -1.35
N ASP A 143 6.96 6.47 -1.02
CA ASP A 143 8.21 5.97 -0.45
C ASP A 143 8.12 5.69 1.06
N THR A 144 7.11 6.25 1.73
CA THR A 144 6.94 6.11 3.17
C THR A 144 5.79 5.16 3.55
N TRP A 145 4.66 5.29 2.89
CA TRP A 145 3.39 4.67 3.28
C TRP A 145 2.89 3.68 2.24
N ASN A 146 1.96 2.84 2.69
CA ASN A 146 1.31 1.84 1.84
C ASN A 146 0.22 2.45 0.92
N MET A 147 -0.17 3.71 1.15
CA MET A 147 -1.11 4.46 0.31
C MET A 147 -2.46 3.77 0.09
N GLY A 148 -2.89 2.94 1.03
CA GLY A 148 -4.19 2.26 0.99
C GLY A 148 -4.13 0.81 0.50
N ILE A 149 -2.98 0.32 0.05
CA ILE A 149 -2.78 -1.06 -0.38
C ILE A 149 -1.74 -1.71 0.52
N GLY A 150 -2.13 -2.72 1.30
CA GLY A 150 -1.17 -3.39 2.19
C GLY A 150 -0.56 -4.66 1.58
N LEU A 151 -1.22 -5.31 0.63
CA LEU A 151 -0.68 -6.48 -0.06
C LEU A 151 -0.84 -6.33 -1.57
N VAL A 152 0.20 -6.64 -2.32
CA VAL A 152 0.17 -6.79 -3.78
C VAL A 152 0.48 -8.24 -4.10
N VAL A 153 -0.35 -8.87 -4.93
CA VAL A 153 -0.19 -10.27 -5.35
C VAL A 153 -0.07 -10.31 -6.88
N ALA A 154 1.03 -10.88 -7.37
CA ALA A 154 1.22 -11.14 -8.79
C ALA A 154 0.63 -12.52 -9.14
N VAL A 155 -0.27 -12.54 -10.12
CA VAL A 155 -0.92 -13.74 -10.64
C VAL A 155 -0.81 -13.77 -12.17
N ALA A 156 -1.01 -14.94 -12.77
CA ALA A 156 -1.16 -15.03 -14.22
C ALA A 156 -2.28 -14.10 -14.73
N ALA A 157 -2.06 -13.44 -15.87
CA ALA A 157 -2.98 -12.41 -16.40
C ALA A 157 -4.42 -12.90 -16.57
N ASP A 158 -4.60 -14.14 -17.02
CA ASP A 158 -5.89 -14.80 -17.22
C ASP A 158 -6.64 -15.11 -15.91
N SER A 159 -5.93 -15.08 -14.78
CA SER A 159 -6.46 -15.35 -13.45
C SER A 159 -6.94 -14.07 -12.74
N CYS A 160 -6.70 -12.88 -13.31
CA CYS A 160 -7.00 -11.59 -12.69
C CYS A 160 -8.47 -11.48 -12.26
N ASP A 161 -9.40 -11.72 -13.18
CA ASP A 161 -10.84 -11.61 -12.91
C ASP A 161 -11.32 -12.61 -11.83
N ALA A 162 -10.77 -13.82 -11.83
CA ALA A 162 -11.10 -14.84 -10.83
C ALA A 162 -10.55 -14.44 -9.45
N ALA A 163 -9.32 -13.91 -9.40
CA ALA A 163 -8.69 -13.41 -8.19
C ALA A 163 -9.48 -12.24 -7.57
N ILE A 164 -9.90 -11.27 -8.37
CA ILE A 164 -10.71 -10.13 -7.90
C ILE A 164 -12.05 -10.60 -7.32
N ARG A 165 -12.72 -11.55 -7.97
CA ARG A 165 -13.98 -12.12 -7.45
C ARG A 165 -13.78 -12.89 -6.15
N ALA A 166 -12.65 -13.57 -5.97
CA ALA A 166 -12.38 -14.37 -4.76
C ALA A 166 -12.04 -13.52 -3.53
N VAL A 167 -11.54 -12.28 -3.73
CA VAL A 167 -11.17 -11.38 -2.64
C VAL A 167 -11.99 -10.09 -2.72
N PRO A 168 -13.14 -10.00 -2.01
CA PRO A 168 -13.96 -8.80 -1.99
C PRO A 168 -13.17 -7.56 -1.55
N GLY A 169 -13.33 -6.47 -2.32
CA GLY A 169 -12.64 -5.20 -2.08
C GLY A 169 -11.20 -5.15 -2.59
N SER A 170 -10.66 -6.25 -3.14
CA SER A 170 -9.41 -6.17 -3.91
C SER A 170 -9.61 -5.44 -5.24
N VAL A 171 -8.53 -4.93 -5.81
CA VAL A 171 -8.53 -4.15 -7.05
C VAL A 171 -7.49 -4.68 -8.02
N ALA A 172 -7.77 -4.59 -9.32
CA ALA A 172 -6.77 -4.82 -10.35
C ALA A 172 -5.87 -3.59 -10.41
N LEU A 173 -4.67 -3.68 -9.83
CA LEU A 173 -3.77 -2.54 -9.66
C LEU A 173 -2.98 -2.20 -10.92
N GLY A 174 -2.70 -3.19 -11.76
CA GLY A 174 -1.80 -3.01 -12.89
C GLY A 174 -1.09 -4.30 -13.25
N THR A 175 0.13 -4.18 -13.77
CA THR A 175 0.85 -5.30 -14.39
C THR A 175 2.34 -5.24 -14.12
N VAL A 176 2.99 -6.41 -14.11
CA VAL A 176 4.45 -6.50 -14.17
C VAL A 176 4.92 -6.19 -15.59
N VAL A 177 5.93 -5.32 -15.72
CA VAL A 177 6.42 -4.79 -16.99
C VAL A 177 7.95 -4.93 -17.10
N PRO A 178 8.55 -4.85 -18.30
CA PRO A 178 10.00 -4.72 -18.44
C PRO A 178 10.52 -3.47 -17.74
N HIS A 179 11.72 -3.56 -17.17
CA HIS A 179 12.38 -2.42 -16.54
C HIS A 179 13.90 -2.45 -16.79
N SER A 180 14.43 -1.35 -17.32
CA SER A 180 15.86 -1.20 -17.62
C SER A 180 16.61 -0.24 -16.69
N SER A 181 15.95 0.79 -16.14
CA SER A 181 16.62 1.82 -15.31
C SER A 181 15.62 2.68 -14.54
N GLY A 182 16.08 3.23 -13.41
CA GLY A 182 15.28 4.13 -12.58
C GLY A 182 14.47 3.38 -11.52
N ARG A 183 13.29 3.93 -11.19
CA ARG A 183 12.34 3.34 -10.25
C ARG A 183 11.64 2.14 -10.89
N ARG A 184 11.54 1.05 -10.13
CA ARG A 184 10.89 -0.19 -10.57
C ARG A 184 9.38 -0.16 -10.35
N VAL A 185 8.84 0.79 -9.60
CA VAL A 185 7.39 1.01 -9.48
C VAL A 185 7.03 2.34 -10.17
N ILE A 186 6.20 2.24 -11.21
CA ILE A 186 5.73 3.36 -12.02
C ILE A 186 4.23 3.51 -11.78
N PHE A 187 3.81 4.69 -11.33
CA PHE A 187 2.39 5.03 -11.17
C PHE A 187 1.91 5.78 -12.41
N GLY A 188 0.86 5.27 -13.05
CA GLY A 188 0.18 5.87 -14.21
C GLY A 188 -1.17 6.47 -13.85
#